data_AF-A0A7S1K147-F1
#
_entry.id   AF-A0A7S1K147-F1
#
_cell.length_a   1.000
_cell.length_b   1.000
_cell.length_c   1.000
_cell.angle_alpha   90.00
_cell.angle_beta   90.00
_cell.angle_gamma   90.00
#
_symmetry.space_group_name_H-M   'P 1'
#
loop_
_entity.id
_entity.type
_entity.pdbx_description
1 polymer ?
#
loop_
_entity_poly.entity_id
_entity_poly.type
_entity_poly.pdbx_seq_one_letter_code
_entity_poly.pdbx_strand_id
1 'polypeptide(L)'
;MRPQLQTYTAAGRRLGSAQWTFRELIAMEWADEEVLVCVFGDGVVRTFSALCEQMHFFTVDERIKNEGGVIQACVFDNGVVLLSAALRLYANFSLERAQCTRLADAGLRSPPMSMCVLFPPHQSARAAANLHVRTPDGRPAAV
;
A
#
# COMPACT_ATOMS: atom_id res chain seq x y z
N MET A 1 24.67 11.92 4.09
CA MET A 1 23.83 11.52 5.24
C MET A 1 23.12 10.22 4.88
N ARG A 2 22.95 9.28 5.82
CA ARG A 2 22.12 8.08 5.59
C ARG A 2 20.66 8.41 5.93
N PRO A 3 19.67 8.03 5.10
CA PRO A 3 18.27 8.33 5.39
C PRO A 3 17.82 7.64 6.69
N GLN A 4 16.80 8.19 7.34
CA GLN A 4 16.20 7.65 8.56
C GLN A 4 14.68 7.64 8.46
N LEU A 5 14.06 6.62 9.03
CA LEU A 5 12.65 6.61 9.35
C LEU A 5 12.47 7.25 10.72
N GLN A 6 11.63 8.28 10.82
CA GLN A 6 11.37 9.00 12.05
C GLN A 6 9.86 9.15 12.24
N THR A 7 9.39 8.85 13.44
CA THR A 7 8.00 9.01 13.84
C THR A 7 7.90 10.10 14.90
N TYR A 8 6.76 10.78 14.95
CA TYR A 8 6.54 11.92 15.82
C TYR A 8 5.14 11.86 16.41
N THR A 9 4.99 12.41 17.61
CA THR A 9 3.67 12.73 18.15
C THR A 9 3.04 13.87 17.34
N ALA A 10 1.73 14.06 17.49
CA ALA A 10 1.03 15.21 16.90
C ALA A 10 1.58 16.58 17.39
N ALA A 11 2.24 16.62 18.56
CA ALA A 11 2.92 17.80 19.07
C ALA A 11 4.34 18.00 18.51
N GLY A 12 4.78 17.15 17.55
CA GLY A 12 6.09 17.22 16.94
C GLY A 12 7.23 16.62 17.77
N ARG A 13 6.94 15.88 18.85
CA ARG A 13 7.98 15.20 19.64
C ARG A 13 8.34 13.87 18.98
N ARG A 14 9.63 13.63 18.73
CA ARG A 14 10.09 12.35 18.15
C ARG A 14 9.73 11.19 19.08
N LEU A 15 9.12 10.15 18.50
CA LEU A 15 8.79 8.89 19.15
C LEU A 15 9.88 7.85 18.93
N GLY A 16 10.19 7.57 17.66
CA GLY A 16 11.18 6.60 17.24
C GLY A 16 12.10 7.12 16.14
N SER A 17 13.21 6.41 15.94
CA SER A 17 14.06 6.58 14.76
C SER A 17 14.74 5.25 14.44
N ALA A 18 14.79 4.92 13.15
CA ALA A 18 15.56 3.79 12.64
C ALA A 18 16.36 4.20 11.40
N GLN A 19 17.51 3.57 11.20
CA GLN A 19 18.28 3.79 9.97
C GLN A 19 17.48 3.24 8.78
N TRP A 20 17.27 4.07 7.76
CA TRP A 20 16.58 3.64 6.55
C TRP A 20 17.59 3.04 5.57
N THR A 21 17.43 1.76 5.27
CA THR A 21 18.28 1.00 4.34
C THR A 21 17.54 0.56 3.09
N PHE A 22 16.23 0.79 3.03
CA PHE A 22 15.37 0.37 1.94
C PHE A 22 15.36 1.40 0.80
N ARG A 23 15.01 0.94 -0.40
CA ARG A 23 14.95 1.76 -1.61
C ARG A 23 13.57 1.61 -2.24
N GLU A 24 13.21 2.54 -3.12
CA GLU A 24 11.99 2.46 -3.92
C GLU A 24 10.71 2.37 -3.07
N LEU A 25 10.62 3.24 -2.05
CA LEU A 25 9.38 3.42 -1.30
C LEU A 25 8.30 4.01 -2.20
N ILE A 26 7.18 3.31 -2.34
CA ILE A 26 6.02 3.73 -3.13
C ILE A 26 4.96 4.40 -2.27
N ALA A 27 4.67 3.81 -1.10
CA ALA A 27 3.69 4.35 -0.16
C ALA A 27 4.17 4.16 1.28
N MET A 28 3.85 5.13 2.14
CA MET A 28 4.05 5.09 3.58
C MET A 28 2.82 5.69 4.25
N GLU A 29 2.03 4.86 4.93
CA GLU A 29 0.78 5.29 5.57
C GLU A 29 0.57 4.55 6.89
N TRP A 30 -0.18 5.18 7.79
CA TRP A 30 -0.63 4.54 9.02
C TRP A 30 -1.86 3.67 8.72
N ALA A 31 -1.83 2.45 9.23
CA ALA A 31 -2.96 1.54 9.30
C ALA A 31 -3.58 1.56 10.71
N ASP A 32 -4.56 0.69 10.95
CA ASP A 32 -5.12 0.49 12.29
C ASP A 32 -4.03 0.11 13.32
N GLU A 33 -4.34 0.34 14.60
CA GLU A 33 -3.48 -0.05 15.74
C GLU A 33 -2.06 0.56 15.70
N GLU A 34 -1.91 1.76 15.14
CA GLU A 34 -0.62 2.49 15.07
C GLU A 34 0.48 1.72 14.33
N VAL A 35 0.09 0.91 13.35
CA VAL A 35 1.02 0.20 12.47
C VAL A 35 1.38 1.10 11.29
N LEU A 36 2.66 1.42 11.13
CA LEU A 36 3.17 2.12 9.95
C LEU A 36 3.45 1.12 8.84
N VAL A 37 2.76 1.25 7.71
CA VAL A 37 2.91 0.37 6.55
C VAL A 37 3.76 1.06 5.50
N CYS A 38 4.77 0.36 4.99
CA CYS A 38 5.62 0.79 3.89
C CYS A 38 5.53 -0.20 2.74
N VAL A 39 5.20 0.29 1.55
CA VAL A 39 5.10 -0.50 0.31
C VAL A 39 6.26 -0.14 -0.61
N PHE A 40 6.94 -1.14 -1.17
CA PHE A 40 8.13 -0.97 -2.00
C PHE A 40 7.91 -1.37 -3.46
N GLY A 41 8.75 -0.85 -4.35
CA GLY A 41 8.65 -1.02 -5.80
C GLY A 41 8.71 -2.48 -6.27
N ASP A 42 9.34 -3.37 -5.50
CA ASP A 42 9.40 -4.81 -5.78
C ASP A 42 8.16 -5.60 -5.31
N GLY A 43 7.18 -4.94 -4.71
CA GLY A 43 5.97 -5.58 -4.15
C GLY A 43 6.14 -6.09 -2.72
N VAL A 44 7.25 -5.77 -2.06
CA VAL A 44 7.43 -6.04 -0.64
C VAL A 44 6.65 -5.02 0.19
N VAL A 45 5.98 -5.51 1.22
CA VAL A 45 5.38 -4.71 2.30
C VAL A 45 6.20 -4.92 3.55
N ARG A 46 6.49 -3.83 4.27
CA ARG A 46 7.06 -3.86 5.62
C ARG A 46 6.18 -3.07 6.55
N THR A 47 6.01 -3.58 7.76
CA THR A 47 5.31 -2.87 8.83
C THR A 47 6.27 -2.49 9.95
N PHE A 48 6.00 -1.36 10.58
CA PHE A 48 6.77 -0.85 11.70
C PHE A 48 5.84 -0.41 12.83
N SER A 49 6.29 -0.56 14.06
CA SER A 49 5.64 0.06 15.22
C SER A 49 5.83 1.59 15.18
N ALA A 50 5.06 2.31 16.00
CA ALA A 50 5.26 3.75 16.20
C ALA A 50 6.67 4.13 16.71
N LEU A 51 7.45 3.17 17.24
CA LEU A 51 8.84 3.36 17.67
C LEU A 51 9.88 3.04 16.58
N CYS A 52 9.43 2.83 15.34
CA CYS A 52 10.23 2.43 14.18
C CYS A 52 10.83 1.01 14.26
N GLU A 53 10.25 0.12 15.07
CA GLU A 53 10.66 -1.28 15.14
C GLU A 53 9.99 -2.07 14.02
N GLN A 54 10.76 -2.82 13.23
CA GLN A 54 10.17 -3.62 12.15
C GLN A 54 9.36 -4.79 12.73
N MET A 55 8.10 -4.91 12.31
CA MET A 55 7.18 -5.94 12.79
C MET A 55 7.11 -7.12 11.80
N HIS A 56 6.59 -6.88 10.59
CA HIS A 56 6.44 -7.90 9.56
C HIS A 56 7.06 -7.45 8.24
N PHE A 57 7.42 -8.42 7.40
CA PHE A 57 7.76 -8.17 6.00
C PHE A 57 7.33 -9.36 5.14
N PHE A 58 6.78 -9.08 3.96
CA PHE A 58 6.36 -10.11 3.02
C PHE A 58 6.28 -9.54 1.60
N THR A 59 6.49 -10.40 0.60
CA THR A 59 6.15 -10.08 -0.80
C THR A 59 4.66 -10.33 -1.01
N VAL A 60 3.92 -9.37 -1.57
CA VAL A 60 2.47 -9.53 -1.80
C VAL A 60 2.19 -10.63 -2.82
N ASP A 61 2.81 -10.55 -3.99
CA ASP A 61 2.75 -11.57 -5.05
C ASP A 61 3.98 -11.43 -5.95
N GLU A 62 4.73 -12.51 -6.18
CA GLU A 62 5.95 -12.52 -7.00
C GLU A 62 5.70 -12.09 -8.47
N ARG A 63 4.44 -12.18 -8.95
CA ARG A 63 4.07 -11.69 -10.29
C ARG A 63 4.29 -10.18 -10.45
N ILE A 64 4.15 -9.40 -9.38
CA ILE A 64 4.29 -7.94 -9.41
C ILE A 64 5.68 -7.56 -9.92
N LYS A 65 6.72 -8.25 -9.46
CA LYS A 65 8.10 -8.04 -9.91
C LYS A 65 8.28 -8.33 -11.40
N ASN A 66 7.67 -9.41 -11.89
CA ASN A 66 7.68 -9.77 -13.32
C ASN A 66 6.88 -8.80 -14.18
N GLU A 67 5.92 -8.09 -13.58
CA GLU A 67 5.10 -7.06 -14.21
C GLU A 67 5.75 -5.66 -14.16
N GLY A 68 7.04 -5.57 -13.81
CA GLY A 68 7.80 -4.31 -13.76
C GLY A 68 7.72 -3.57 -12.43
N GLY A 69 7.19 -4.21 -11.38
CA GLY A 69 7.09 -3.66 -10.05
C GLY A 69 5.82 -2.86 -9.80
N VAL A 70 5.71 -2.31 -8.60
CA VAL A 70 4.62 -1.47 -8.13
C VAL A 70 4.82 -0.04 -8.61
N ILE A 71 3.80 0.54 -9.23
CA ILE A 71 3.81 1.95 -9.64
C ILE A 71 2.97 2.83 -8.70
N GLN A 72 1.96 2.27 -8.04
CA GLN A 72 1.15 2.95 -7.04
C GLN A 72 0.62 1.94 -6.02
N ALA A 73 0.39 2.40 -4.79
CA ALA A 73 -0.23 1.60 -3.74
C ALA A 73 -1.13 2.45 -2.85
N CYS A 74 -2.13 1.82 -2.24
CA CYS A 74 -2.99 2.39 -1.22
C CYS A 74 -2.95 1.48 0.01
N VAL A 75 -2.80 2.04 1.20
CA VAL A 75 -3.03 1.31 2.45
C VAL A 75 -4.48 1.56 2.88
N PHE A 76 -5.10 0.53 3.44
CA PHE A 76 -6.46 0.62 3.98
C PHE A 76 -6.55 -0.26 5.22
N ASP A 77 -7.40 0.06 6.20
CA ASP A 77 -7.66 -0.70 7.43
C ASP A 77 -6.50 -1.63 7.85
N ASN A 78 -6.56 -2.90 7.44
CA ASN A 78 -5.53 -3.92 7.68
C ASN A 78 -5.00 -4.58 6.38
N GLY A 79 -4.81 -3.81 5.32
CA GLY A 79 -4.40 -4.32 4.02
C GLY A 79 -3.80 -3.27 3.09
N VAL A 80 -3.41 -3.73 1.90
CA VAL A 80 -2.87 -2.89 0.84
C VAL A 80 -3.45 -3.26 -0.52
N VAL A 81 -3.64 -2.26 -1.38
CA VAL A 81 -3.86 -2.48 -2.81
C VAL A 81 -2.63 -1.97 -3.56
N LEU A 82 -2.08 -2.79 -4.47
CA LEU A 82 -0.97 -2.42 -5.33
C LEU A 82 -1.41 -2.44 -6.80
N LEU A 83 -0.93 -1.44 -7.55
CA LEU A 83 -1.00 -1.40 -9.00
C LEU A 83 0.40 -1.68 -9.55
N SER A 84 0.53 -2.72 -10.38
CA SER A 84 1.78 -3.04 -11.07
C SER A 84 2.00 -2.16 -12.31
N ALA A 85 3.23 -2.13 -12.83
CA ALA A 85 3.53 -1.42 -14.09
C ALA A 85 2.80 -2.01 -15.31
N ALA A 86 2.35 -3.27 -15.23
CA ALA A 86 1.45 -3.89 -16.21
C ALA A 86 -0.03 -3.53 -16.02
N LEU A 87 -0.33 -2.55 -15.16
CA LEU A 87 -1.67 -2.05 -14.82
C LEU A 87 -2.60 -3.12 -14.22
N ARG A 88 -2.03 -4.06 -13.46
CA ARG A 88 -2.79 -5.10 -12.75
C ARG A 88 -2.89 -4.76 -11.27
N LEU A 89 -4.06 -5.03 -10.71
CA LEU A 89 -4.37 -4.73 -9.32
C LEU A 89 -4.24 -5.98 -8.44
N TYR A 90 -3.63 -5.80 -7.28
CA TYR A 90 -3.41 -6.82 -6.27
C TYR A 90 -3.88 -6.29 -4.92
N ALA A 91 -4.81 -6.98 -4.27
CA ALA A 91 -5.25 -6.65 -2.92
C ALA A 91 -4.71 -7.68 -1.93
N ASN A 92 -4.08 -7.22 -0.86
CA ASN A 92 -3.62 -8.06 0.24
C ASN A 92 -4.37 -7.65 1.51
N PHE A 93 -5.13 -8.58 2.09
CA PHE A 93 -6.03 -8.30 3.23
C PHE A 93 -5.41 -8.61 4.60
N SER A 94 -4.08 -8.57 4.68
CA SER A 94 -3.33 -8.75 5.93
C SER A 94 -2.05 -7.91 5.89
N LEU A 95 -1.66 -7.35 7.02
CA LEU A 95 -0.38 -6.66 7.19
C LEU A 95 0.71 -7.51 7.84
N GLU A 96 0.42 -8.79 8.10
CA GLU A 96 1.33 -9.74 8.74
C GLU A 96 1.94 -10.74 7.74
N ARG A 97 1.20 -11.05 6.67
CA ARG A 97 1.53 -12.10 5.70
C ARG A 97 0.90 -11.83 4.35
N ALA A 98 1.42 -12.52 3.33
CA ALA A 98 0.81 -12.54 2.01
C ALA A 98 -0.53 -13.30 2.05
N GLN A 99 -1.61 -12.58 1.78
CA GLN A 99 -2.97 -13.05 1.54
C GLN A 99 -3.53 -12.28 0.34
N CYS A 100 -2.81 -12.43 -0.78
CA CYS A 100 -3.04 -11.68 -1.99
C CYS A 100 -4.20 -12.26 -2.80
N THR A 101 -5.06 -11.38 -3.28
CA THR A 101 -6.03 -11.63 -4.34
C THR A 101 -5.73 -10.67 -5.49
N ARG A 102 -5.46 -11.22 -6.68
CA ARG A 102 -5.42 -10.42 -7.90
C ARG A 102 -6.85 -9.99 -8.25
N LEU A 103 -7.07 -8.69 -8.38
CA LEU A 103 -8.38 -8.14 -8.72
C LEU A 103 -8.67 -8.29 -10.22
N ALA A 104 -9.94 -8.12 -10.58
CA ALA A 104 -10.36 -8.09 -11.97
C ALA A 104 -9.65 -6.97 -12.75
N ASP A 105 -9.55 -7.15 -14.06
CA ASP A 105 -8.97 -6.13 -14.94
C ASP A 105 -9.86 -4.88 -14.93
N ALA A 106 -9.28 -3.76 -14.50
CA ALA A 106 -9.93 -2.47 -14.42
C ALA A 106 -10.07 -1.76 -15.78
N GLY A 107 -9.50 -2.32 -16.85
CA GLY A 107 -9.51 -1.71 -18.19
C GLY A 107 -8.64 -0.46 -18.29
N LEU A 108 -7.65 -0.30 -17.39
CA LEU A 108 -6.72 0.82 -17.39
C LEU A 108 -5.84 0.77 -18.64
N ARG A 109 -5.76 1.90 -19.36
CA ARG A 109 -4.91 2.05 -20.56
C ARG A 109 -3.59 2.75 -20.25
N SER A 110 -3.52 3.41 -19.11
CA SER A 110 -2.35 4.12 -18.59
C SER A 110 -2.41 4.13 -17.07
N PRO A 111 -1.28 4.40 -16.39
CA PRO A 111 -1.29 4.66 -14.95
C PRO A 111 -2.29 5.75 -14.59
N PRO A 112 -3.11 5.56 -13.54
CA PRO A 112 -4.01 6.60 -13.06
C PRO A 112 -3.24 7.68 -12.30
N MET A 113 -3.85 8.85 -12.14
CA MET A 113 -3.20 9.94 -11.38
C MET A 113 -3.21 9.68 -9.88
N SER A 114 -4.23 8.98 -9.40
CA SER A 114 -4.45 8.66 -7.99
C SER A 114 -5.42 7.49 -7.85
N MET A 115 -5.30 6.76 -6.76
CA MET A 115 -6.23 5.70 -6.37
C MET A 115 -6.64 5.89 -4.91
N CYS A 116 -7.84 5.45 -4.55
CA CYS A 116 -8.26 5.28 -3.17
C CYS A 116 -9.17 4.08 -3.02
N VAL A 117 -9.16 3.47 -1.84
CA VAL A 117 -10.03 2.35 -1.49
C VAL A 117 -11.27 2.91 -0.79
N LEU A 118 -12.45 2.53 -1.26
CA LEU A 118 -13.73 2.93 -0.71
C LEU A 118 -14.47 1.72 -0.14
N PHE A 119 -14.93 1.84 1.10
CA PHE A 119 -15.76 0.81 1.73
C PHE A 119 -17.24 1.20 1.60
N PRO A 120 -18.13 0.25 1.25
CA PRO A 120 -19.56 0.47 1.32
C PRO A 120 -19.97 0.86 2.75
N PRO A 121 -20.91 1.81 2.93
CA PRO A 121 -21.43 2.10 4.26
C PRO A 121 -22.05 0.84 4.86
N HIS A 122 -21.73 0.56 6.14
CA HIS A 122 -22.22 -0.57 6.95
C HIS A 122 -21.67 -1.97 6.62
N GLN A 123 -20.59 -2.09 5.84
CA GLN A 123 -19.85 -3.34 5.70
C GLN A 123 -18.43 -3.17 6.24
N SER A 124 -18.03 -4.02 7.19
CA SER A 124 -16.64 -4.13 7.61
C SER A 124 -15.79 -4.68 6.46
N ALA A 125 -14.51 -4.31 6.39
CA ALA A 125 -13.53 -4.54 5.31
C ALA A 125 -13.43 -5.97 4.73
N ARG A 126 -14.11 -6.94 5.34
CA ARG A 126 -14.25 -8.33 4.89
C ARG A 126 -15.30 -8.52 3.78
N ALA A 127 -16.13 -7.52 3.50
CA ALA A 127 -17.12 -7.57 2.43
C ALA A 127 -16.92 -6.38 1.47
N ALA A 128 -16.33 -6.68 0.30
CA ALA A 128 -16.25 -5.81 -0.88
C ALA A 128 -15.71 -4.38 -0.65
N ALA A 129 -14.40 -4.19 -0.79
CA ALA A 129 -13.82 -2.87 -1.01
C ALA A 129 -13.97 -2.49 -2.50
N ASN A 130 -14.45 -1.29 -2.80
CA ASN A 130 -14.46 -0.74 -4.17
C ASN A 130 -13.20 0.09 -4.37
N LEU A 131 -12.42 -0.18 -5.41
CA LEU A 131 -11.28 0.66 -5.76
C LEU A 131 -11.74 1.76 -6.71
N HIS A 132 -11.59 3.02 -6.29
CA HIS A 132 -11.86 4.15 -7.16
C HIS A 132 -10.56 4.64 -7.80
N VAL A 133 -10.56 4.71 -9.13
CA VAL A 133 -9.39 5.10 -9.91
C VAL A 133 -9.71 6.34 -10.74
N ARG A 134 -8.86 7.38 -10.61
CA ARG A 134 -8.98 8.61 -11.41
C ARG A 134 -7.98 8.63 -12.56
N THR A 135 -8.47 8.56 -13.78
CA THR A 135 -7.64 8.62 -14.99
C THR A 135 -7.40 10.06 -15.47
N PRO A 136 -6.35 10.33 -16.28
CA PRO A 136 -6.04 11.66 -16.81
C PRO A 136 -7.14 12.30 -17.68
N ASP A 137 -7.98 11.48 -18.32
CA ASP A 137 -9.15 11.90 -19.11
C ASP A 137 -10.40 12.15 -18.25
N GLY A 138 -10.28 12.04 -16.93
CA GLY A 138 -11.33 12.42 -15.97
C GLY A 138 -12.48 11.41 -15.84
N ARG A 139 -12.37 10.22 -16.44
CA ARG A 139 -13.39 9.18 -16.33
C ARG A 139 -13.13 8.30 -15.09
N PRO A 140 -14.07 8.19 -14.14
CA PRO A 140 -13.91 7.27 -13.04
C PRO A 140 -14.00 5.82 -13.56
N ALA A 141 -13.05 4.98 -13.16
CA ALA A 141 -13.14 3.53 -13.28
C ALA A 141 -13.31 2.96 -11.86
N ALA A 142 -14.33 2.11 -11.68
CA ALA A 142 -14.59 1.41 -10.43
C ALA A 142 -14.44 -0.10 -10.69
N VAL A 143 -13.72 -0.77 -9.78
CA VAL A 143 -13.63 -2.24 -9.71
C VAL A 143 -13.95 -2.70 -8.31
#